data_AF-A0A7I8IGW8-F1
#
_entry.id   AF-A0A7I8IGW8-F1
#
_cell.length_a   1.000
_cell.length_b   1.000
_cell.length_c   1.000
_cell.angle_alpha   90.00
_cell.angle_beta   90.00
_cell.angle_gamma   90.00
#
_symmetry.space_group_name_H-M   'P 1'
#
loop_
_entity.id
_entity.type
_entity.pdbx_description
1 polymer ?
#
loop_
_entity_poly.entity_id
_entity_poly.type
_entity_poly.pdbx_seq_one_letter_code
_entity_poly.pdbx_strand_id
1 'polypeptide(L)'
;MRSVHYEARMTLLEEEQEAGNYAMQLASATVLPMTLKAAIELNLLEIISRAGSGAQLLPEEIVVQLPTENPAAVIMVDRILRLLASYSILTCSVVDGDGGKVRRRYGLALSHGQGFYGELVLLKGLSSAGGNPFNKAYGMTLFEYLGTDPRFNNVFNASMSNYSTITMNKMLEIYQGLDGFGVLVDVGGGVGATLNMIISKHQSIKGINFDLPHVIADAPSFPGVEHRGGDMFESVPSGDAIFMKSILHNWSDEHCLKVLKNCWNALPEQGKVIVVERILPEAPETTRNAQGLFHMDLIMLVQTPGGKERTEKEFESLAKGAGSRVSRR
;
A
#
# COMPACT_ATOMS: atom_id res chain seq x y z
N MET A 1 9.49 -41.53 35.73
CA MET A 1 8.08 -41.38 35.29
C MET A 1 7.37 -40.11 35.82
N ARG A 2 7.85 -39.43 36.88
CA ARG A 2 7.20 -38.19 37.40
C ARG A 2 7.67 -36.87 36.76
N SER A 3 8.87 -36.77 36.18
CA SER A 3 9.33 -35.51 35.54
C SER A 3 8.69 -35.24 34.18
N VAL A 4 8.54 -36.27 33.35
CA VAL A 4 7.93 -36.17 32.01
C VAL A 4 6.47 -35.68 32.07
N HIS A 5 5.70 -36.11 33.07
CA HIS A 5 4.32 -35.63 33.28
C HIS A 5 4.24 -34.17 33.76
N TYR A 6 5.25 -33.69 34.49
CA TYR A 6 5.30 -32.30 34.97
C TYR A 6 5.71 -31.35 33.84
N GLU A 7 6.72 -31.70 33.05
CA GLU A 7 7.14 -30.95 31.86
C GLU A 7 6.00 -30.85 30.84
N ALA A 8 5.33 -31.96 30.51
CA ALA A 8 4.20 -31.95 29.59
C ALA A 8 3.04 -31.06 30.08
N ARG A 9 2.79 -31.03 31.40
CA ARG A 9 1.75 -30.16 32.00
C ARG A 9 2.15 -28.68 31.99
N MET A 10 3.43 -28.36 32.18
CA MET A 10 3.93 -26.98 32.08
C MET A 10 3.88 -26.48 30.64
N THR A 11 4.27 -27.30 29.66
CA THR A 11 4.17 -26.96 28.23
C THR A 11 2.73 -26.70 27.80
N LEU A 12 1.77 -27.54 28.24
CA LEU A 12 0.35 -27.33 27.95
C LEU A 12 -0.20 -26.02 28.56
N LEU A 13 0.22 -25.66 29.79
CA LEU A 13 -0.18 -24.40 30.43
C LEU A 13 0.41 -23.17 29.71
N GLU A 14 1.64 -23.28 29.21
CA GLU A 14 2.29 -22.24 28.41
C GLU A 14 1.57 -22.05 27.06
N GLU A 15 1.21 -23.15 26.38
CA GLU A 15 0.45 -23.14 25.13
C GLU A 15 -0.96 -22.55 25.31
N GLU A 16 -1.69 -22.93 26.37
CA GLU A 16 -3.01 -22.37 26.69
C GLU A 16 -2.93 -20.87 27.01
N GLN A 17 -1.91 -20.43 27.73
CA GLN A 17 -1.67 -19.03 28.04
C GLN A 17 -1.33 -18.22 26.78
N GLU A 18 -0.51 -18.78 25.88
CA GLU A 18 -0.16 -18.15 24.60
C GLU A 18 -1.40 -18.02 23.70
N ALA A 19 -2.22 -19.06 23.60
CA ALA A 19 -3.47 -19.03 22.86
C ALA A 19 -4.44 -17.97 23.43
N GLY A 20 -4.55 -17.87 24.76
CA GLY A 20 -5.34 -16.84 25.43
C GLY A 20 -4.84 -15.42 25.14
N ASN A 21 -3.52 -15.21 25.17
CA ASN A 21 -2.90 -13.92 24.84
C ASN A 21 -3.13 -13.55 23.37
N TYR A 22 -3.00 -14.51 22.46
CA TYR A 22 -3.25 -14.29 21.04
C TYR A 22 -4.72 -13.95 20.76
N ALA A 23 -5.67 -14.64 21.41
CA ALA A 23 -7.10 -14.32 21.31
C ALA A 23 -7.40 -12.88 21.79
N MET A 24 -6.77 -12.44 22.88
CA MET A 24 -6.89 -11.06 23.37
C MET A 24 -6.30 -10.04 22.39
N GLN A 25 -5.16 -10.37 21.77
CA GLN A 25 -4.55 -9.53 20.74
C GLN A 25 -5.48 -9.38 19.53
N LEU A 26 -6.12 -10.46 19.08
CA LEU A 26 -7.11 -10.43 18.00
C LEU A 26 -8.35 -9.60 18.37
N ALA A 27 -8.87 -9.78 19.59
CA ALA A 27 -10.03 -9.03 20.08
C ALA A 27 -9.77 -7.51 20.16
N SER A 28 -8.50 -7.11 20.28
CA SER A 28 -8.05 -5.71 20.32
C SER A 28 -7.24 -5.29 19.10
N ALA A 29 -7.32 -6.03 17.99
CA ALA A 29 -6.47 -5.83 16.81
C ALA A 29 -6.61 -4.43 16.17
N THR A 30 -7.72 -3.73 16.41
CA THR A 30 -7.95 -2.36 15.94
C THR A 30 -7.09 -1.31 16.65
N VAL A 31 -6.54 -1.61 17.83
CA VAL A 31 -5.76 -0.66 18.63
C VAL A 31 -4.48 -0.24 17.90
N LEU A 32 -3.77 -1.17 17.26
CA LEU A 32 -2.56 -0.88 16.49
C LEU A 32 -2.81 0.10 15.32
N PRO A 33 -3.69 -0.21 14.34
CA PRO A 33 -3.92 0.68 13.20
C PRO A 33 -4.42 2.05 13.64
N MET A 34 -5.31 2.13 14.62
CA MET A 34 -5.81 3.42 15.13
C MET A 34 -4.73 4.23 15.86
N THR A 35 -3.84 3.57 16.60
CA THR A 35 -2.71 4.24 17.27
C THR A 35 -1.71 4.77 16.25
N LEU A 36 -1.43 4.00 15.20
CA LEU A 36 -0.55 4.41 14.12
C LEU A 36 -1.12 5.58 13.33
N LYS A 37 -2.43 5.55 13.01
CA LYS A 37 -3.14 6.69 12.42
C LYS A 37 -3.00 7.95 13.29
N ALA A 38 -3.25 7.84 14.60
CA ALA A 38 -3.11 8.97 15.52
C ALA A 38 -1.67 9.50 15.56
N ALA A 39 -0.66 8.63 15.54
CA ALA A 39 0.74 9.04 15.52
C ALA A 39 1.12 9.80 14.24
N ILE A 40 0.53 9.46 13.11
CA ILE A 40 0.71 10.18 11.84
C ILE A 40 0.00 11.53 11.87
N GLU A 41 -1.26 11.58 12.33
CA GLU A 41 -2.04 12.83 12.45
C GLU A 41 -1.40 13.82 13.43
N LEU A 42 -0.75 13.31 14.48
CA LEU A 42 0.05 14.11 15.42
C LEU A 42 1.46 14.40 14.93
N ASN A 43 1.83 13.98 13.71
CA ASN A 43 3.14 14.19 13.10
C ASN A 43 4.33 13.62 13.90
N LEU A 44 4.09 12.60 14.75
CA LEU A 44 5.11 12.07 15.68
C LEU A 44 6.27 11.40 14.93
N LEU A 45 5.97 10.63 13.89
CA LEU A 45 6.98 9.90 13.11
C LEU A 45 7.91 10.84 12.36
N GLU A 46 7.36 11.93 11.85
CA GLU A 46 8.10 12.97 11.13
C GLU A 46 8.99 13.79 12.07
N ILE A 47 8.52 14.11 13.28
CA ILE A 47 9.34 14.76 14.32
C ILE A 47 10.58 13.90 14.64
N ILE A 48 10.39 12.58 14.80
CA ILE A 48 11.51 11.65 15.03
C ILE A 48 12.43 11.60 13.79
N SER A 49 11.86 11.57 12.58
CA SER A 49 12.62 11.56 11.32
C SER A 49 13.58 12.75 11.21
N ARG A 50 13.10 13.95 11.54
CA ARG A 50 13.88 15.21 11.46
C ARG A 50 15.06 15.25 12.43
N ALA A 51 15.05 14.45 13.49
CA ALA A 51 16.20 14.34 14.39
C ALA A 51 17.40 13.61 13.75
N GLY A 52 17.20 12.97 12.59
CA GLY A 52 18.23 12.32 11.81
C GLY A 52 18.18 10.79 11.89
N SER A 53 18.83 10.15 10.92
CA SER A 53 18.87 8.68 10.83
C SER A 53 19.55 8.09 12.07
N GLY A 54 18.88 7.14 12.73
CA GLY A 54 19.37 6.50 13.96
C GLY A 54 19.19 7.33 15.24
N ALA A 55 18.70 8.57 15.15
CA ALA A 55 18.40 9.38 16.33
C ALA A 55 17.24 8.76 17.14
N GLN A 56 17.30 8.93 18.47
CA GLN A 56 16.21 8.55 19.35
C GLN A 56 15.86 9.69 20.30
N LEU A 57 14.57 10.01 20.35
CA LEU A 57 14.03 11.12 21.14
C LEU A 57 13.25 10.62 22.35
N LEU A 58 13.33 11.37 23.45
CA LEU A 58 12.44 11.24 24.59
C LEU A 58 11.04 11.78 24.24
N PRO A 59 9.96 11.26 24.86
CA PRO A 59 8.61 11.81 24.68
C PRO A 59 8.51 13.31 24.97
N GLU A 60 9.29 13.84 25.92
CA GLU A 60 9.34 15.29 26.20
C GLU A 60 9.90 16.09 25.02
N GLU A 61 10.95 15.58 24.35
CA GLU A 61 11.57 16.23 23.18
C GLU A 61 10.65 16.23 21.96
N ILE A 62 9.77 15.24 21.85
CA ILE A 62 8.74 15.16 20.80
C ILE A 62 7.60 16.13 21.12
N VAL A 63 7.08 16.12 22.35
CA VAL A 63 5.93 16.95 22.75
C VAL A 63 6.21 18.45 22.67
N VAL A 64 7.44 18.89 22.95
CA VAL A 64 7.83 20.31 22.81
C VAL A 64 7.67 20.83 21.37
N GLN A 65 7.66 19.95 20.37
CA GLN A 65 7.47 20.29 18.96
C GLN A 65 5.99 20.22 18.52
N LEU A 66 5.08 19.80 19.40
CA LEU A 66 3.65 19.73 19.13
C LEU A 66 2.95 21.04 19.56
N PRO A 67 1.94 21.51 18.81
CA PRO A 67 1.13 22.66 19.20
C PRO A 67 0.13 22.28 20.31
N THR A 68 0.62 22.00 21.52
CA THR A 68 -0.21 21.58 22.67
C THR A 68 0.27 22.13 24.00
N GLU A 69 -0.66 22.50 24.86
CA GLU A 69 -0.42 22.89 26.25
C GLU A 69 -0.89 21.80 27.24
N ASN A 70 -1.30 20.63 26.73
CA ASN A 70 -1.84 19.56 27.57
C ASN A 70 -0.74 18.97 28.49
N PRO A 71 -0.86 19.10 29.83
CA PRO A 71 0.16 18.60 30.76
C PRO A 71 0.32 17.07 30.73
N ALA A 72 -0.67 16.35 30.21
CA ALA A 72 -0.62 14.90 30.05
C ALA A 72 -0.03 14.42 28.70
N ALA A 73 0.32 15.34 27.79
CA ALA A 73 0.77 15.00 26.43
C ALA A 73 1.97 14.05 26.41
N VAL A 74 2.96 14.27 27.28
CA VAL A 74 4.17 13.42 27.39
C VAL A 74 3.80 11.97 27.69
N ILE A 75 2.89 11.74 28.64
CA ILE A 75 2.44 10.40 29.03
C ILE A 75 1.64 9.75 27.90
N MET A 76 0.80 10.52 27.21
CA MET A 76 0.01 10.03 26.07
C MET A 76 0.92 9.60 24.92
N VAL A 77 1.87 10.46 24.54
CA VAL A 77 2.84 10.19 23.48
C VAL A 77 3.71 8.97 23.82
N ASP A 78 4.24 8.87 25.05
CA ASP A 78 5.01 7.69 25.49
C ASP A 78 4.22 6.37 25.33
N ARG A 79 2.93 6.36 25.69
CA ARG A 79 2.07 5.18 25.54
C ARG A 79 1.82 4.81 24.07
N ILE A 80 1.62 5.81 23.21
CA ILE A 80 1.48 5.63 21.76
C ILE A 80 2.76 5.02 21.19
N LEU A 81 3.91 5.66 21.44
CA LEU A 81 5.21 5.24 20.90
C LEU A 81 5.62 3.86 21.44
N ARG A 82 5.28 3.52 22.68
CA ARG A 82 5.53 2.19 23.25
C ARG A 82 4.78 1.07 22.51
N LEU A 83 3.52 1.30 22.14
CA LEU A 83 2.79 0.34 21.32
C LEU A 83 3.43 0.20 19.93
N LEU A 84 3.78 1.31 19.29
CA LEU A 84 4.42 1.25 17.97
C LEU A 84 5.78 0.54 18.02
N ALA A 85 6.55 0.74 19.10
CA ALA A 85 7.80 0.02 19.32
C ALA A 85 7.60 -1.48 19.54
N SER A 86 6.53 -1.91 20.23
CA SER A 86 6.26 -3.35 20.41
C SER A 86 5.92 -4.07 19.10
N TYR A 87 5.49 -3.34 18.08
CA TYR A 87 5.27 -3.84 16.72
C TYR A 87 6.45 -3.56 15.77
N SER A 88 7.61 -3.17 16.30
CA SER A 88 8.83 -2.88 15.52
C SER A 88 8.66 -1.75 14.48
N ILE A 89 7.66 -0.89 14.63
CA ILE A 89 7.49 0.33 13.82
C ILE A 89 8.50 1.39 14.28
N LEU A 90 8.78 1.42 15.58
CA LEU A 90 9.81 2.24 16.20
C LEU A 90 10.86 1.36 16.88
N THR A 91 12.07 1.90 17.02
CA THR A 91 13.07 1.39 17.96
C THR A 91 12.83 2.03 19.33
N CYS A 92 13.12 1.29 20.41
CA CYS A 92 13.01 1.80 21.77
C CYS A 92 14.28 1.42 22.54
N SER A 93 14.95 2.40 23.15
CA SER A 93 15.96 2.16 24.19
C SER A 93 15.46 2.63 25.54
N VAL A 94 15.85 1.91 26.58
CA VAL A 94 15.49 2.24 27.96
C VAL A 94 16.66 2.98 28.58
N VAL A 95 16.38 4.11 29.24
CA VAL A 95 17.38 4.91 29.95
C VAL A 95 16.92 5.14 31.39
N ASP A 96 17.87 5.14 32.31
CA ASP A 96 17.61 5.44 33.72
C ASP A 96 17.18 6.89 33.87
N GLY A 97 16.12 7.10 34.65
CA GLY A 97 15.62 8.40 35.05
C GLY A 97 15.81 8.65 36.54
N ASP A 98 15.61 9.90 36.93
CA ASP A 98 15.80 10.32 38.31
C ASP A 98 14.86 9.58 39.27
N GLY A 99 15.40 9.20 40.44
CA GLY A 99 14.63 8.54 41.51
C GLY A 99 14.14 7.13 41.17
N GLY A 100 14.84 6.40 40.29
CA GLY A 100 14.50 5.02 39.92
C GLY A 100 13.37 4.91 38.90
N LYS A 101 13.01 6.01 38.23
CA LYS A 101 12.01 6.01 37.16
C LYS A 101 12.65 5.55 35.85
N VAL A 102 11.89 4.78 35.06
CA VAL A 102 12.34 4.31 33.74
C VAL A 102 11.89 5.28 32.65
N ARG A 103 12.83 5.81 31.87
CA ARG A 103 12.56 6.62 30.67
C ARG A 103 12.84 5.81 29.40
N ARG A 104 12.24 6.21 28.30
CA ARG A 104 12.34 5.53 27.00
C ARG A 104 12.67 6.53 25.91
N ARG A 105 13.58 6.15 25.01
CA ARG A 105 13.89 6.92 23.80
C ARG A 105 13.42 6.15 22.57
N TYR A 106 12.82 6.87 21.62
CA TYR A 106 12.19 6.30 20.44
C TYR A 106 12.85 6.80 19.17
N GLY A 107 13.20 5.88 18.27
CA GLY A 107 13.70 6.19 16.92
C GLY A 107 12.89 5.47 15.86
N LEU A 108 13.03 5.85 14.59
CA LEU A 108 12.38 5.13 13.48
C LEU A 108 13.06 3.76 13.28
N ALA A 109 12.26 2.71 13.05
CA ALA A 109 12.79 1.43 12.58
C ALA A 109 13.05 1.50 11.07
N LEU A 110 14.26 1.11 10.65
CA LEU A 110 14.74 1.19 9.25
C LEU A 110 13.88 0.42 8.23
N SER A 111 12.96 -0.44 8.68
CA SER A 111 12.16 -1.35 7.84
C SER A 111 10.80 -0.82 7.40
N HIS A 112 10.35 0.34 7.87
CA HIS A 112 9.03 0.89 7.52
C HIS A 112 9.20 2.24 6.83
N GLY A 113 9.50 2.19 5.52
CA GLY A 113 9.47 3.38 4.66
C GLY A 113 8.15 4.12 4.82
N GLN A 114 8.22 5.46 4.81
CA GLN A 114 7.15 6.41 5.13
C GLN A 114 5.87 6.33 4.26
N GLY A 115 5.67 5.30 3.44
CA GLY A 115 4.57 5.20 2.47
C GLY A 115 3.38 4.30 2.84
N PHE A 116 3.42 3.56 3.95
CA PHE A 116 2.50 2.41 4.16
C PHE A 116 1.13 2.70 4.80
N TYR A 117 0.85 3.92 5.26
CA TYR A 117 -0.21 4.11 6.27
C TYR A 117 -1.46 4.87 5.81
N GLY A 118 -1.52 5.31 4.55
CA GLY A 118 -2.64 6.10 4.02
C GLY A 118 -3.90 5.30 3.68
N GLU A 119 -3.79 3.99 3.44
CA GLU A 119 -4.91 3.12 3.04
C GLU A 119 -5.86 2.73 4.20
N LEU A 120 -5.54 3.13 5.42
CA LEU A 120 -6.20 2.67 6.65
C LEU A 120 -7.64 3.20 6.87
N VAL A 121 -8.18 4.02 5.96
CA VAL A 121 -9.33 4.90 6.28
C VAL A 121 -10.69 4.34 5.88
N LEU A 122 -10.79 3.21 5.16
CA LEU A 122 -12.09 2.75 4.67
C LEU A 122 -12.30 1.24 4.81
N LEU A 123 -12.52 0.80 6.04
CA LEU A 123 -13.15 -0.49 6.34
C LEU A 123 -14.37 -0.25 7.23
N LYS A 124 -15.52 0.06 6.61
CA LYS A 124 -16.82 -0.04 7.29
C LYS A 124 -17.56 -1.26 6.76
N GLY A 125 -17.72 -2.25 7.65
CA GLY A 125 -18.74 -3.31 7.64
C GLY A 125 -18.96 -4.08 6.34
N LEU A 126 -18.48 -5.33 6.29
CA LEU A 126 -19.01 -6.33 5.37
C LEU A 126 -20.46 -6.66 5.77
N SER A 127 -21.42 -6.44 4.86
CA SER A 127 -22.84 -6.75 5.06
C SER A 127 -23.22 -8.00 4.28
N SER A 128 -23.99 -8.91 4.91
CA SER A 128 -24.51 -10.13 4.29
C SER A 128 -25.52 -9.88 3.15
N ALA A 129 -25.97 -8.64 2.94
CA ALA A 129 -27.01 -8.30 1.99
C ALA A 129 -26.55 -8.15 0.52
N GLY A 130 -25.43 -8.77 0.12
CA GLY A 130 -24.87 -8.75 -1.26
C GLY A 130 -24.41 -7.39 -1.79
N GLY A 131 -23.50 -7.33 -2.75
CA GLY A 131 -22.97 -6.05 -3.30
C GLY A 131 -21.79 -5.46 -2.52
N ASN A 132 -21.02 -4.59 -3.17
CA ASN A 132 -19.76 -4.05 -2.63
C ASN A 132 -19.98 -3.13 -1.41
N PRO A 133 -19.23 -3.29 -0.30
CA PRO A 133 -19.40 -2.49 0.91
C PRO A 133 -19.20 -0.97 0.72
N PHE A 134 -18.20 -0.54 -0.04
CA PHE A 134 -17.96 0.88 -0.31
C PHE A 134 -19.16 1.51 -1.04
N ASN A 135 -19.65 0.85 -2.09
CA ASN A 135 -20.83 1.32 -2.82
C ASN A 135 -22.06 1.45 -1.92
N LYS A 136 -22.25 0.53 -0.97
CA LYS A 136 -23.35 0.64 0.00
C LYS A 136 -23.20 1.80 0.96
N ALA A 137 -21.97 2.10 1.39
CA ALA A 137 -21.70 3.15 2.35
C ALA A 137 -21.81 4.55 1.72
N TYR A 138 -21.39 4.70 0.45
CA TYR A 138 -21.26 6.00 -0.21
C TYR A 138 -22.22 6.22 -1.38
N GLY A 139 -22.96 5.19 -1.81
CA GLY A 139 -23.92 5.27 -2.91
C GLY A 139 -23.30 5.37 -4.31
N MET A 140 -21.98 5.23 -4.42
CA MET A 140 -21.18 5.35 -5.65
C MET A 140 -19.89 4.52 -5.52
N THR A 141 -19.19 4.32 -6.63
CA THR A 141 -17.90 3.61 -6.64
C THR A 141 -16.78 4.44 -6.01
N LEU A 142 -15.68 3.79 -5.61
CA LEU A 142 -14.49 4.47 -5.07
C LEU A 142 -13.98 5.58 -6.00
N PHE A 143 -13.85 5.29 -7.29
CA PHE A 143 -13.30 6.25 -8.27
C PHE A 143 -14.24 7.42 -8.54
N GLU A 144 -15.57 7.21 -8.50
CA GLU A 144 -16.53 8.31 -8.53
C GLU A 144 -16.42 9.16 -7.26
N TYR A 145 -16.33 8.52 -6.08
CA TYR A 145 -16.21 9.23 -4.80
C TYR A 145 -14.95 10.09 -4.72
N LEU A 146 -13.81 9.59 -5.21
CA LEU A 146 -12.56 10.35 -5.32
C LEU A 146 -12.75 11.64 -6.12
N GLY A 147 -13.57 11.62 -7.18
CA GLY A 147 -13.94 12.83 -7.93
C GLY A 147 -14.82 13.84 -7.18
N THR A 148 -15.42 13.46 -6.04
CA THR A 148 -16.33 14.32 -5.25
C THR A 148 -15.69 14.91 -3.99
N ASP A 149 -14.65 14.29 -3.43
CA ASP A 149 -13.97 14.73 -2.21
C ASP A 149 -12.48 14.99 -2.49
N PRO A 150 -12.09 16.25 -2.81
CA PRO A 150 -10.70 16.60 -3.13
C PRO A 150 -9.72 16.29 -2.01
N ARG A 151 -10.15 16.37 -0.75
CA ARG A 151 -9.30 16.05 0.40
C ARG A 151 -8.98 14.55 0.40
N PHE A 152 -9.98 13.72 0.16
CA PHE A 152 -9.78 12.27 0.07
C PHE A 152 -8.98 11.87 -1.17
N ASN A 153 -9.25 12.51 -2.33
CA ASN A 153 -8.46 12.33 -3.55
C ASN A 153 -6.97 12.59 -3.33
N ASN A 154 -6.63 13.71 -2.68
CA ASN A 154 -5.25 14.08 -2.38
C ASN A 154 -4.56 13.06 -1.49
N VAL A 155 -5.24 12.57 -0.44
CA VAL A 155 -4.69 11.52 0.44
C VAL A 155 -4.47 10.22 -0.33
N PHE A 156 -5.43 9.81 -1.16
CA PHE A 156 -5.33 8.62 -1.99
C PHE A 156 -4.15 8.71 -2.97
N ASN A 157 -4.06 9.79 -3.75
CA ASN A 157 -3.01 10.00 -4.75
C ASN A 157 -1.62 10.09 -4.10
N ALA A 158 -1.47 10.78 -2.98
CA ALA A 158 -0.20 10.85 -2.25
C ALA A 158 0.23 9.47 -1.73
N SER A 159 -0.71 8.69 -1.21
CA SER A 159 -0.45 7.32 -0.73
C SER A 159 0.00 6.41 -1.87
N MET A 160 -0.71 6.45 -3.01
CA MET A 160 -0.37 5.67 -4.20
C MET A 160 0.97 6.09 -4.79
N SER A 161 1.30 7.38 -4.80
CA SER A 161 2.59 7.88 -5.24
C SER A 161 3.73 7.36 -4.35
N ASN A 162 3.61 7.51 -3.03
CA ASN A 162 4.64 7.05 -2.09
C ASN A 162 4.87 5.55 -2.16
N TYR A 163 3.79 4.75 -2.23
CA TYR A 163 3.88 3.31 -2.41
C TYR A 163 4.55 2.96 -3.74
N SER A 164 4.17 3.65 -4.82
CA SER A 164 4.75 3.44 -6.14
C SER A 164 6.25 3.76 -6.18
N THR A 165 6.71 4.82 -5.51
CA THR A 165 8.14 5.17 -5.44
C THR A 165 8.98 4.03 -4.87
N ILE A 166 8.54 3.41 -3.77
CA ILE A 166 9.28 2.30 -3.14
C ILE A 166 9.36 1.11 -4.09
N THR A 167 8.22 0.67 -4.64
CA THR A 167 8.17 -0.49 -5.54
C THR A 167 8.93 -0.23 -6.84
N MET A 168 8.79 0.96 -7.43
CA MET A 168 9.42 1.30 -8.71
C MET A 168 10.93 1.48 -8.59
N ASN A 169 11.45 2.02 -7.49
CA ASN A 169 12.89 2.08 -7.25
C ASN A 169 13.52 0.69 -7.35
N LYS A 170 12.92 -0.31 -6.68
CA LYS A 170 13.43 -1.68 -6.73
C LYS A 170 13.20 -2.35 -8.08
N MET A 171 12.03 -2.14 -8.68
CA MET A 171 11.70 -2.71 -9.99
C MET A 171 12.67 -2.25 -11.07
N LEU A 172 12.96 -0.94 -11.12
CA LEU A 172 13.87 -0.36 -12.12
C LEU A 172 15.31 -0.86 -11.95
N GLU A 173 15.74 -1.30 -10.77
CA GLU A 173 17.05 -1.94 -10.59
C GLU A 173 17.14 -3.32 -11.25
N ILE A 174 16.05 -4.10 -11.22
CA ILE A 174 16.07 -5.52 -11.58
C ILE A 174 15.47 -5.80 -12.96
N TYR A 175 14.48 -5.01 -13.39
CA TYR A 175 13.74 -5.25 -14.62
C TYR A 175 14.33 -4.46 -15.78
N GLN A 176 14.93 -5.17 -16.73
CA GLN A 176 15.51 -4.58 -17.96
C GLN A 176 14.53 -4.55 -19.13
N GLY A 177 13.27 -4.95 -18.90
CA GLY A 177 12.26 -4.98 -19.96
C GLY A 177 11.67 -3.61 -20.27
N LEU A 178 12.29 -2.48 -19.90
CA LEU A 178 11.84 -1.14 -20.30
C LEU A 178 12.70 -0.55 -21.42
N ASP A 179 13.76 -1.23 -21.85
CA ASP A 179 14.63 -0.75 -22.90
C ASP A 179 14.01 -0.87 -24.30
N GLY A 180 14.30 0.11 -25.15
CA GLY A 180 14.02 0.05 -26.59
C GLY A 180 12.64 0.56 -27.04
N PHE A 181 11.80 1.07 -26.15
CA PHE A 181 10.53 1.71 -26.54
C PHE A 181 10.73 3.16 -26.98
N GLY A 182 9.98 3.60 -27.99
CA GLY A 182 9.87 5.02 -28.36
C GLY A 182 8.79 5.71 -27.53
N VAL A 183 7.62 5.10 -27.39
CA VAL A 183 6.46 5.60 -26.63
C VAL A 183 6.01 4.56 -25.60
N LEU A 184 5.96 4.96 -24.33
CA LEU A 184 5.42 4.16 -23.23
C LEU A 184 4.16 4.83 -22.69
N VAL A 185 3.06 4.07 -22.62
CA VAL A 185 1.78 4.53 -22.07
C VAL A 185 1.58 3.92 -20.68
N ASP A 186 1.44 4.74 -19.65
CA ASP A 186 1.08 4.31 -18.29
C ASP A 186 -0.44 4.45 -18.12
N VAL A 187 -1.15 3.32 -18.10
CA VAL A 187 -2.61 3.27 -18.01
C VAL A 187 -3.02 3.17 -16.55
N GLY A 188 -3.84 4.12 -16.10
CA GLY A 188 -4.12 4.33 -14.68
C GLY A 188 -2.88 4.84 -13.93
N GLY A 189 -2.04 5.65 -14.59
CA GLY A 189 -0.78 6.13 -14.03
C GLY A 189 -0.93 7.18 -12.92
N GLY A 190 -2.17 7.52 -12.54
CA GLY A 190 -2.50 8.52 -11.54
C GLY A 190 -1.96 9.89 -11.93
N VAL A 191 -1.30 10.54 -10.97
CA VAL A 191 -0.62 11.82 -11.20
C VAL A 191 0.69 11.70 -11.99
N GLY A 192 1.08 10.50 -12.44
CA GLY A 192 2.21 10.28 -13.35
C GLY A 192 3.58 10.08 -12.70
N ALA A 193 3.63 9.89 -11.38
CA ALA A 193 4.89 9.70 -10.64
C ALA A 193 5.67 8.47 -11.11
N THR A 194 4.98 7.35 -11.36
CA THR A 194 5.58 6.10 -11.85
C THR A 194 6.25 6.30 -13.21
N LEU A 195 5.50 6.84 -14.18
CA LEU A 195 6.02 7.10 -15.51
C LEU A 195 7.20 8.09 -15.51
N ASN A 196 7.14 9.14 -14.68
CA ASN A 196 8.25 10.08 -14.50
C ASN A 196 9.53 9.37 -14.01
N MET A 197 9.41 8.42 -13.06
CA MET A 197 10.55 7.63 -12.60
C MET A 197 11.15 6.77 -13.72
N ILE A 198 10.30 6.15 -14.54
CA ILE A 198 10.75 5.34 -15.69
C ILE A 198 11.52 6.21 -16.68
N ILE A 199 10.95 7.33 -17.12
CA ILE A 199 11.55 8.18 -18.17
C ILE A 199 12.80 8.90 -17.68
N SER A 200 12.87 9.23 -16.38
CA SER A 200 14.09 9.77 -15.78
C SER A 200 15.29 8.83 -15.92
N LYS A 201 15.05 7.51 -15.93
CA LYS A 201 16.07 6.48 -16.15
C LYS A 201 16.25 6.12 -17.64
N HIS A 202 15.18 6.19 -18.42
CA HIS A 202 15.15 5.84 -19.85
C HIS A 202 14.78 7.07 -20.70
N GLN A 203 15.69 8.04 -20.78
CA GLN A 203 15.44 9.38 -21.37
C GLN A 203 15.07 9.37 -22.86
N SER A 204 15.29 8.25 -23.57
CA SER A 204 14.86 8.07 -24.95
C SER A 204 13.36 7.82 -25.10
N ILE A 205 12.68 7.41 -24.03
CA ILE A 205 11.25 7.08 -24.02
C ILE A 205 10.43 8.36 -23.91
N LYS A 206 9.41 8.51 -24.77
CA LYS A 206 8.34 9.48 -24.59
C LYS A 206 7.21 8.85 -23.77
N GLY A 207 6.75 9.54 -22.75
CA GLY A 207 5.70 9.05 -21.86
C GLY A 207 4.32 9.59 -22.21
N ILE A 208 3.31 8.74 -22.13
CA ILE A 208 1.90 9.16 -22.03
C ILE A 208 1.37 8.67 -20.69
N ASN A 209 1.10 9.57 -19.75
CA ASN A 209 0.37 9.25 -18.52
C ASN A 209 -1.13 9.34 -18.82
N PHE A 210 -1.85 8.23 -18.67
CA PHE A 210 -3.27 8.11 -18.99
C PHE A 210 -4.09 7.74 -17.76
N ASP A 211 -5.04 8.59 -17.39
CA ASP A 211 -5.94 8.37 -16.25
C ASP A 211 -7.28 9.10 -16.46
N LEU A 212 -8.19 9.02 -15.49
CA LEU A 212 -9.46 9.75 -15.51
C LEU A 212 -9.21 11.27 -15.58
N PRO A 213 -10.08 12.04 -16.26
CA PRO A 213 -9.88 13.48 -16.42
C PRO A 213 -9.69 14.26 -15.12
N HIS A 214 -10.40 13.88 -14.05
CA HIS A 214 -10.28 14.57 -12.76
C HIS A 214 -8.94 14.29 -12.06
N VAL A 215 -8.33 13.13 -12.28
CA VAL A 215 -7.01 12.79 -11.73
C VAL A 215 -5.91 13.54 -12.50
N ILE A 216 -6.02 13.57 -13.83
CA ILE A 216 -5.08 14.26 -14.70
C ILE A 216 -5.09 15.78 -14.45
N ALA A 217 -6.24 16.37 -14.09
CA ALA A 217 -6.33 17.79 -13.77
C ALA A 217 -5.40 18.22 -12.62
N ASP A 218 -5.11 17.31 -11.68
CA ASP A 218 -4.22 17.54 -10.53
C ASP A 218 -2.78 17.06 -10.78
N ALA A 219 -2.48 16.52 -11.96
CA ALA A 219 -1.17 15.96 -12.27
C ALA A 219 -0.11 17.07 -12.48
N PRO A 220 1.04 17.01 -11.81
CA PRO A 220 2.14 17.94 -12.05
C PRO A 220 2.78 17.68 -13.42
N SER A 221 3.31 18.73 -14.04
CA SER A 221 4.02 18.58 -15.31
C SER A 221 5.39 17.92 -15.10
N PHE A 222 5.68 16.90 -15.90
CA PHE A 222 6.99 16.24 -15.94
C PHE A 222 7.62 16.34 -17.34
N PRO A 223 8.92 16.68 -17.45
CA PRO A 223 9.62 16.66 -18.73
C PRO A 223 9.55 15.29 -19.41
N GLY A 224 9.13 15.25 -20.68
CA GLY A 224 9.01 14.00 -21.45
C GLY A 224 7.73 13.21 -21.19
N VAL A 225 6.83 13.70 -20.33
CA VAL A 225 5.51 13.10 -20.07
C VAL A 225 4.41 13.97 -20.65
N GLU A 226 3.53 13.36 -21.44
CA GLU A 226 2.26 13.92 -21.87
C GLU A 226 1.13 13.36 -21.00
N HIS A 227 0.30 14.22 -20.41
CA HIS A 227 -0.87 13.78 -19.64
C HIS A 227 -2.12 13.72 -20.52
N ARG A 228 -2.85 12.61 -20.47
CA ARG A 228 -4.10 12.41 -21.23
C ARG A 228 -5.22 11.91 -20.32
N GLY A 229 -6.31 12.66 -20.26
CA GLY A 229 -7.54 12.24 -19.59
C GLY A 229 -8.40 11.33 -20.48
N GLY A 230 -8.98 10.27 -19.93
CA GLY A 230 -9.96 9.43 -20.63
C GLY A 230 -10.45 8.25 -19.79
N ASP A 231 -11.12 7.30 -20.44
CA ASP A 231 -11.59 6.06 -19.83
C ASP A 231 -10.96 4.84 -20.55
N MET A 232 -10.18 4.06 -19.81
CA MET A 232 -9.52 2.85 -20.32
C MET A 232 -10.50 1.76 -20.77
N PHE A 233 -11.75 1.80 -20.29
CA PHE A 233 -12.81 0.90 -20.75
C PHE A 233 -13.37 1.30 -22.11
N GLU A 234 -13.17 2.54 -22.55
CA GLU A 234 -13.52 3.00 -23.90
C GLU A 234 -12.34 2.84 -24.86
N SER A 235 -11.19 3.42 -24.53
CA SER A 235 -9.98 3.34 -25.36
C SER A 235 -8.72 3.65 -24.55
N VAL A 236 -7.57 3.19 -25.05
CA VAL A 236 -6.24 3.45 -24.48
C VAL A 236 -5.38 4.13 -25.55
N PRO A 237 -4.58 5.16 -25.21
CA PRO A 237 -3.66 5.79 -26.16
C PRO A 237 -2.69 4.77 -26.78
N SER A 238 -2.37 4.96 -28.07
CA SER A 238 -1.39 4.10 -28.75
C SER A 238 0.05 4.39 -28.32
N GLY A 239 0.86 3.33 -28.24
CA GLY A 239 2.29 3.39 -27.95
C GLY A 239 3.00 2.09 -28.29
N ASP A 240 4.32 2.02 -28.09
CA ASP A 240 5.10 0.82 -28.36
C ASP A 240 4.98 -0.21 -27.23
N ALA A 241 4.73 0.28 -26.01
CA ALA A 241 4.42 -0.52 -24.84
C ALA A 241 3.38 0.17 -23.97
N ILE A 242 2.60 -0.65 -23.26
CA ILE A 242 1.63 -0.22 -22.25
C ILE A 242 2.09 -0.77 -20.91
N PHE A 243 2.10 0.09 -19.91
CA PHE A 243 2.42 -0.22 -18.53
C PHE A 243 1.15 -0.10 -17.69
N MET A 244 0.90 -1.07 -16.81
CA MET A 244 -0.19 -1.06 -15.84
C MET A 244 0.34 -1.53 -14.50
N LYS A 245 0.26 -0.68 -13.49
CA LYS A 245 0.65 -1.01 -12.12
C LYS A 245 -0.54 -0.84 -11.19
N SER A 246 -0.88 -1.88 -10.42
CA SER A 246 -1.98 -1.81 -9.45
C SER A 246 -3.30 -1.38 -10.10
N ILE A 247 -3.59 -1.94 -11.27
CA ILE A 247 -4.79 -1.65 -12.06
C ILE A 247 -5.72 -2.85 -12.07
N LEU A 248 -5.24 -4.02 -12.49
CA LEU A 248 -6.07 -5.19 -12.72
C LEU A 248 -6.68 -5.71 -11.42
N HIS A 249 -6.01 -5.53 -10.29
CA HIS A 249 -6.54 -5.94 -8.99
C HIS A 249 -7.79 -5.15 -8.54
N ASN A 250 -8.06 -3.97 -9.14
CA ASN A 250 -9.24 -3.16 -8.82
C ASN A 250 -10.52 -3.67 -9.49
N TRP A 251 -10.42 -4.62 -10.43
CA TRP A 251 -11.51 -4.94 -11.35
C TRP A 251 -11.81 -6.43 -11.42
N SER A 252 -13.05 -6.77 -11.81
CA SER A 252 -13.44 -8.15 -12.10
C SER A 252 -12.71 -8.70 -13.34
N ASP A 253 -12.74 -10.01 -13.52
CA ASP A 253 -12.06 -10.66 -14.64
C ASP A 253 -12.63 -10.19 -16.00
N GLU A 254 -13.93 -9.93 -16.11
CA GLU A 254 -14.57 -9.38 -17.32
C GLU A 254 -14.07 -7.97 -17.65
N HIS A 255 -13.93 -7.13 -16.63
CA HIS A 255 -13.42 -5.77 -16.78
C HIS A 255 -11.94 -5.77 -17.14
N CYS A 256 -11.13 -6.61 -16.49
CA CYS A 256 -9.73 -6.82 -16.84
C CYS A 256 -9.57 -7.26 -18.30
N LEU A 257 -10.38 -8.22 -18.77
CA LEU A 257 -10.36 -8.65 -20.16
C LEU A 257 -10.71 -7.51 -21.13
N LYS A 258 -11.67 -6.64 -20.77
CA LYS A 258 -12.02 -5.47 -21.59
C LYS A 258 -10.86 -4.49 -21.71
N VAL A 259 -10.24 -4.12 -20.59
CA VAL A 259 -9.08 -3.20 -20.56
C VAL A 259 -7.90 -3.80 -21.32
N LEU A 260 -7.57 -5.07 -21.05
CA LEU A 260 -6.46 -5.74 -21.74
C LEU A 260 -6.68 -5.80 -23.25
N LYS A 261 -7.90 -6.04 -23.73
CA LYS A 261 -8.22 -5.98 -25.18
C LYS A 261 -8.01 -4.58 -25.75
N ASN A 262 -8.43 -3.54 -25.04
CA ASN A 262 -8.17 -2.15 -25.45
C ASN A 262 -6.67 -1.86 -25.51
N CYS A 263 -5.90 -2.35 -24.54
CA CYS A 263 -4.44 -2.25 -24.56
C CYS A 263 -3.85 -2.96 -25.79
N TRP A 264 -4.25 -4.20 -26.08
CA TRP A 264 -3.75 -4.92 -27.27
C TRP A 264 -4.10 -4.21 -28.58
N ASN A 265 -5.29 -3.62 -28.69
CA ASN A 265 -5.69 -2.84 -29.87
C ASN A 265 -4.87 -1.54 -30.04
N ALA A 266 -4.33 -1.00 -28.94
CA ALA A 266 -3.54 0.22 -28.94
C ALA A 266 -2.03 -0.02 -29.23
N LEU A 267 -1.61 -1.29 -29.30
CA LEU A 267 -0.22 -1.69 -29.52
C LEU A 267 0.07 -2.07 -30.98
N PRO A 268 1.29 -1.86 -31.47
CA PRO A 268 1.76 -2.47 -32.71
C PRO A 268 1.90 -3.99 -32.55
N GLU A 269 2.12 -4.72 -33.65
CA GLU A 269 2.23 -6.18 -33.65
C GLU A 269 3.33 -6.72 -32.69
N GLN A 270 4.42 -5.99 -32.52
CA GLN A 270 5.53 -6.32 -31.60
C GLN A 270 5.43 -5.62 -30.24
N GLY A 271 4.33 -4.92 -29.99
CA GLY A 271 4.10 -4.19 -28.76
C GLY A 271 3.82 -5.11 -27.58
N LYS A 272 3.92 -4.58 -26.37
CA LYS A 272 3.72 -5.37 -25.15
C LYS A 272 2.96 -4.63 -24.07
N VAL A 273 2.23 -5.42 -23.28
CA VAL A 273 1.63 -4.99 -22.02
C VAL A 273 2.50 -5.47 -20.87
N ILE A 274 2.96 -4.54 -20.03
CA ILE A 274 3.75 -4.79 -18.83
C ILE A 274 2.83 -4.60 -17.62
N VAL A 275 2.56 -5.69 -16.91
CA VAL A 275 1.69 -5.68 -15.72
C VAL A 275 2.55 -5.81 -14.48
N VAL A 276 2.42 -4.86 -13.55
CA VAL A 276 3.08 -4.87 -12.25
C VAL A 276 2.02 -5.00 -11.16
N GLU A 277 1.84 -6.23 -10.70
CA GLU A 277 0.85 -6.58 -9.69
C GLU A 277 1.48 -7.47 -8.62
N ARG A 278 0.79 -7.55 -7.47
CA ARG A 278 1.10 -8.57 -6.48
C ARG A 278 0.60 -9.92 -7.00
N ILE A 279 1.31 -10.99 -6.64
CA ILE A 279 0.96 -12.36 -7.01
C ILE A 279 0.55 -13.10 -5.74
N LEU A 280 -0.71 -13.51 -5.69
CA LEU A 280 -1.25 -14.28 -4.57
C LEU A 280 -0.66 -15.70 -4.59
N PRO A 281 -0.19 -16.24 -3.46
CA PRO A 281 0.20 -17.65 -3.38
C PRO A 281 -1.01 -18.55 -3.54
N GLU A 282 -0.83 -19.73 -4.15
CA GLU A 282 -1.94 -20.68 -4.37
C GLU A 282 -2.49 -21.28 -3.07
N ALA A 283 -1.65 -21.34 -2.03
CA ALA A 283 -2.03 -21.80 -0.70
C ALA A 283 -1.77 -20.70 0.34
N PRO A 284 -2.63 -20.57 1.37
CA PRO A 284 -2.38 -19.65 2.48
C PRO A 284 -1.08 -19.99 3.22
N GLU A 285 -0.25 -18.96 3.43
CA GLU A 285 0.97 -19.05 4.22
C GLU A 285 0.91 -18.10 5.42
N THR A 286 1.60 -18.45 6.51
CA THR A 286 1.65 -17.65 7.74
C THR A 286 2.78 -16.62 7.75
N THR A 287 3.47 -16.44 6.61
CA THR A 287 4.54 -15.43 6.49
C THR A 287 3.95 -14.02 6.47
N ARG A 288 4.69 -13.03 7.00
CA ARG A 288 4.26 -11.61 6.96
C ARG A 288 3.99 -11.11 5.55
N ASN A 289 4.74 -11.60 4.57
CA ASN A 289 4.54 -11.24 3.17
C ASN A 289 3.18 -11.74 2.67
N ALA A 290 2.88 -13.03 2.86
CA ALA A 290 1.59 -13.61 2.46
C ALA A 290 0.40 -12.96 3.19
N GLN A 291 0.52 -12.71 4.49
CA GLN A 291 -0.50 -11.97 5.26
C GLN A 291 -0.78 -10.59 4.66
N GLY A 292 0.26 -9.86 4.23
CA GLY A 292 0.11 -8.56 3.55
C GLY A 292 -0.63 -8.66 2.21
N LEU A 293 -0.48 -9.77 1.48
CA LEU A 293 -1.22 -10.02 0.23
C LEU A 293 -2.70 -10.26 0.50
N PHE A 294 -3.03 -11.09 1.50
CA PHE A 294 -4.43 -11.33 1.89
C PHE A 294 -5.10 -10.08 2.49
N HIS A 295 -4.35 -9.22 3.17
CA HIS A 295 -4.85 -7.92 3.60
C HIS A 295 -5.25 -7.05 2.40
N MET A 296 -4.42 -6.97 1.36
CA MET A 296 -4.77 -6.23 0.15
C MET A 296 -5.98 -6.83 -0.57
N ASP A 297 -6.08 -8.16 -0.65
CA ASP A 297 -7.24 -8.83 -1.25
C ASP A 297 -8.55 -8.46 -0.55
N LEU A 298 -8.55 -8.43 0.79
CA LEU A 298 -9.73 -7.98 1.55
C LEU A 298 -10.00 -6.48 1.41
N ILE A 299 -8.97 -5.65 1.24
CA ILE A 299 -9.16 -4.23 0.93
C ILE A 299 -9.86 -4.09 -0.43
N MET A 300 -9.43 -4.83 -1.45
CA MET A 300 -10.08 -4.85 -2.76
C MET A 300 -11.53 -5.33 -2.66
N LEU A 301 -11.78 -6.43 -1.94
CA LEU A 301 -13.14 -6.94 -1.70
C LEU A 301 -14.09 -5.87 -1.13
N VAL A 302 -13.58 -5.03 -0.22
CA VAL A 302 -14.37 -3.99 0.45
C VAL A 302 -14.52 -2.73 -0.41
N GLN A 303 -13.48 -2.33 -1.12
CA GLN A 303 -13.41 -1.02 -1.78
C GLN A 303 -13.85 -1.04 -3.24
N THR A 304 -13.61 -2.14 -3.96
CA THR A 304 -13.80 -2.20 -5.40
C THR A 304 -14.78 -3.32 -5.79
N PRO A 305 -15.81 -3.03 -6.61
CA PRO A 305 -16.73 -4.06 -7.09
C PRO A 305 -16.02 -5.08 -7.99
N GLY A 306 -15.79 -6.29 -7.45
CA GLY A 306 -15.15 -7.39 -8.18
C GLY A 306 -13.62 -7.33 -8.22
N GLY A 307 -13.00 -6.36 -7.54
CA GLY A 307 -11.55 -6.35 -7.36
C GLY A 307 -11.08 -7.50 -6.47
N LYS A 308 -9.90 -8.02 -6.78
CA LYS A 308 -9.24 -9.13 -6.09
C LYS A 308 -7.77 -9.19 -6.45
N GLU A 309 -6.97 -9.69 -5.52
CA GLU A 309 -5.63 -10.17 -5.84
C GLU A 309 -5.74 -11.50 -6.61
N ARG A 310 -4.73 -11.81 -7.43
CA ARG A 310 -4.76 -12.97 -8.33
C ARG A 310 -3.49 -13.79 -8.23
N THR A 311 -3.65 -15.08 -8.45
CA THR A 311 -2.53 -16.01 -8.63
C THR A 311 -1.87 -15.81 -9.99
N GLU A 312 -0.65 -16.33 -10.17
CA GLU A 312 0.04 -16.31 -11.47
C GLU A 312 -0.82 -16.95 -12.57
N LYS A 313 -1.46 -18.09 -12.29
CA LYS A 313 -2.33 -18.81 -13.24
C LYS A 313 -3.56 -17.99 -13.68
N GLU A 314 -4.13 -17.19 -12.77
CA GLU A 314 -5.24 -16.29 -13.11
C GLU A 314 -4.76 -15.15 -14.02
N PHE A 315 -3.60 -14.56 -13.76
CA PHE A 315 -3.02 -13.54 -14.67
C PHE A 315 -2.71 -14.13 -16.05
N GLU A 316 -2.16 -15.33 -16.13
CA GLU A 316 -1.96 -16.03 -17.41
C GLU A 316 -3.29 -16.27 -18.14
N SER A 317 -4.34 -16.60 -17.41
CA SER A 317 -5.68 -16.82 -17.99
C SER A 317 -6.26 -15.53 -18.54
N LEU A 318 -6.11 -14.41 -17.84
CA LEU A 318 -6.48 -13.08 -18.34
C LEU A 318 -5.70 -12.71 -19.61
N ALA A 319 -4.38 -12.91 -19.59
CA ALA A 319 -3.52 -12.61 -20.73
C ALA A 319 -3.87 -13.45 -21.97
N LYS A 320 -4.19 -14.74 -21.79
CA LYS A 320 -4.66 -15.63 -22.87
C LYS A 320 -6.05 -15.22 -23.36
N GLY A 321 -6.98 -14.93 -22.45
CA GLY A 321 -8.35 -14.52 -22.78
C GLY A 321 -8.45 -13.18 -23.49
N ALA A 322 -7.46 -12.30 -23.30
CA ALA A 322 -7.33 -11.03 -24.01
C ALA A 322 -6.64 -11.14 -25.37
N GLY A 323 -6.13 -12.32 -25.75
CA GLY A 323 -5.54 -12.59 -27.08
C GLY A 323 -4.01 -12.57 -27.14
N SER A 324 -3.29 -12.55 -26.01
CA SER A 324 -1.82 -12.51 -26.03
C SER A 324 -1.16 -13.89 -26.20
N ARG A 325 0.07 -13.88 -26.75
CA ARG A 325 1.03 -14.98 -26.64
C ARG A 325 1.89 -14.72 -25.39
N VAL A 326 1.54 -15.32 -24.25
CA VAL A 326 2.22 -15.08 -22.96
C VAL A 326 3.73 -15.37 -23.09
N SER A 327 4.58 -14.41 -22.73
CA SER A 327 6.03 -14.62 -22.59
C SER A 327 6.49 -14.18 -21.20
N ARG A 328 7.23 -15.05 -20.50
CA ARG A 328 7.77 -14.82 -19.15
C ARG A 328 9.16 -14.18 -19.25
N ARG A 329 9.44 -13.10 -18.52
CA ARG A 329 10.79 -12.57 -18.25
C ARG A 329 10.87 -11.98 -16.87
#